data_AF-Q8RN96-F1
#
_entry.id   AF-Q8RN96-F1
#
_cell.length_a   1.000
_cell.length_b   1.000
_cell.length_c   1.000
_cell.angle_alpha   90.00
_cell.angle_beta   90.00
_cell.angle_gamma   90.00
#
_symmetry.space_group_name_H-M   'P 1'
#
loop_
_entity.id
_entity.type
_entity.pdbx_description
1 polymer ?
#
loop_
_entity_poly.entity_id
_entity_poly.type
_entity_poly.pdbx_seq_one_letter_code
_entity_poly.pdbx_strand_id
1 'polypeptide(L)'
;YVGFFGVTTLFFSVLGTALIIWGASQGPTWNLWQISIAPPDLKYGLGVAPLMEGGLWQIITVCAIGAFVSWALREVEICRKLGMQYHVPIAFSFAILAYVTLVVIRPVLMGAWGHGFPYGIL
;
A
#
# COMPACT_ATOMS: atom_id res chain seq x y z
N TYR A 1 4.97 -6.43 21.16
CA TYR A 1 4.74 -7.76 20.59
C TYR A 1 5.22 -7.81 19.14
N VAL A 2 6.12 -8.74 18.78
CA VAL A 2 6.65 -8.89 17.41
C VAL A 2 5.76 -9.84 16.61
N GLY A 3 5.88 -11.15 16.82
CA GLY A 3 5.13 -12.16 16.04
C GLY A 3 5.64 -12.27 14.59
N PHE A 4 5.23 -13.31 13.87
CA PHE A 4 5.58 -13.46 12.45
C PHE A 4 5.09 -12.26 11.65
N PHE A 5 3.84 -11.86 11.90
CA PHE A 5 3.22 -10.73 11.23
C PHE A 5 3.83 -9.37 11.58
N GLY A 6 4.50 -9.23 12.74
CA GLY A 6 5.29 -8.02 13.02
C GLY A 6 6.52 -7.91 12.15
N VAL A 7 7.21 -9.03 11.89
CA VAL A 7 8.38 -9.06 10.99
C VAL A 7 7.94 -8.76 9.56
N THR A 8 6.85 -9.35 9.07
CA THR A 8 6.35 -9.09 7.71
C THR A 8 5.85 -7.66 7.56
N THR A 9 5.17 -7.10 8.58
CA THR A 9 4.78 -5.68 8.56
C THR A 9 6.00 -4.79 8.41
N LEU A 10 7.07 -5.04 9.19
CA LEU A 10 8.29 -4.26 9.12
C LEU A 10 8.98 -4.39 7.76
N PHE A 11 9.04 -5.60 7.19
CA PHE A 11 9.59 -5.82 5.86
C PHE A 11 8.84 -4.99 4.79
N PHE A 12 7.51 -5.10 4.76
CA PHE A 12 6.70 -4.42 3.76
C PHE A 12 6.68 -2.89 3.94
N SER A 13 6.62 -2.39 5.17
CA SER A 13 6.60 -0.95 5.44
C SER A 13 7.95 -0.29 5.14
N VAL A 14 9.06 -0.96 5.49
CA VAL A 14 10.42 -0.48 5.18
C VAL A 14 10.65 -0.48 3.67
N LEU A 15 10.31 -1.57 2.98
CA LEU A 15 10.46 -1.65 1.53
C LEU A 15 9.61 -0.61 0.82
N GLY A 16 8.33 -0.47 1.18
CA GLY A 16 7.44 0.54 0.60
C GLY A 16 7.94 1.96 0.83
N THR A 17 8.41 2.28 2.04
CA THR A 17 8.95 3.60 2.37
C THR A 17 10.25 3.89 1.61
N ALA A 18 11.15 2.91 1.50
CA ALA A 18 12.38 3.05 0.74
C ALA A 18 12.11 3.32 -0.75
N LEU A 19 11.11 2.65 -1.33
CA LEU A 19 10.67 2.89 -2.71
C LEU A 19 10.04 4.27 -2.91
N ILE A 20 9.29 4.79 -1.93
CA ILE A 20 8.77 6.16 -1.97
C ILE A 20 9.92 7.17 -1.94
N ILE A 21 10.90 7.00 -1.04
CA ILE A 21 12.07 7.89 -0.95
C ILE A 21 12.89 7.84 -2.24
N TRP A 22 13.08 6.64 -2.81
CA TRP A 22 13.75 6.50 -4.09
C TRP A 22 12.96 7.19 -5.22
N GLY A 23 11.65 6.97 -5.30
CA GLY A 23 10.79 7.66 -6.28
C GLY A 23 10.84 9.17 -6.15
N ALA A 24 10.83 9.69 -4.91
CA ALA A 24 10.98 11.13 -4.64
C ALA A 24 12.35 11.67 -5.10
N SER A 25 13.42 10.89 -4.95
CA SER A 25 14.77 11.30 -5.39
C SER A 25 14.92 11.49 -6.90
N GLN A 26 14.10 10.78 -7.67
CA GLN A 26 14.05 10.90 -9.13
C GLN A 26 13.04 11.97 -9.59
N GLY A 27 12.26 12.50 -8.67
CA GLY A 27 11.27 13.55 -8.92
C GLY A 27 11.90 14.94 -9.00
N PRO A 28 11.08 15.96 -9.33
CA PRO A 28 11.54 17.33 -9.50
C PRO A 28 11.80 18.06 -8.16
N THR A 29 11.40 17.50 -7.03
CA THR A 29 11.36 18.21 -5.74
C THR A 29 11.50 17.27 -4.55
N TRP A 30 12.11 17.78 -3.47
CA TRP A 30 12.15 17.17 -2.14
C TRP A 30 11.16 17.82 -1.17
N ASN A 31 10.33 18.75 -1.65
CA ASN A 31 9.29 19.34 -0.84
C ASN A 31 8.23 18.28 -0.52
N LEU A 32 8.09 17.95 0.77
CA LEU A 32 7.20 16.89 1.27
C LEU A 32 5.75 17.03 0.75
N TRP A 33 5.28 18.27 0.58
CA TRP A 33 3.92 18.56 0.13
C TRP A 33 3.71 18.33 -1.37
N GLN A 34 4.79 18.25 -2.16
CA GLN A 34 4.74 18.14 -3.62
C GLN A 34 5.23 16.79 -4.13
N ILE A 35 5.74 15.92 -3.25
CA ILE A 35 6.12 14.55 -3.62
C ILE A 35 4.84 13.80 -3.98
N SER A 36 4.81 13.23 -5.18
CA SER A 36 3.69 12.45 -5.68
C SER A 36 4.19 11.28 -6.51
N ILE A 37 3.83 10.06 -6.11
CA ILE A 37 4.07 8.84 -6.87
C ILE A 37 2.78 8.49 -7.61
N ALA A 38 2.74 8.78 -8.90
CA ALA A 38 1.56 8.59 -9.73
C ALA A 38 1.38 7.12 -10.18
N PRO A 39 0.13 6.65 -10.34
CA PRO A 39 -0.16 5.37 -10.99
C PRO A 39 0.25 5.42 -12.48
N PRO A 40 0.36 4.25 -13.15
CA PRO A 40 0.73 4.22 -14.56
C PRO A 40 -0.37 4.80 -15.45
N ASP A 41 0.04 5.28 -16.62
CA ASP A 41 -0.88 5.79 -17.63
C ASP A 41 -1.87 4.71 -18.11
N LEU A 42 -3.08 5.12 -18.53
CA LEU A 42 -4.18 4.22 -18.89
C LEU A 42 -3.82 3.26 -20.04
N LYS A 43 -2.90 3.67 -20.91
CA LYS A 43 -2.36 2.83 -22.01
C LYS A 43 -1.74 1.52 -21.52
N TYR A 44 -1.25 1.48 -20.28
CA TYR A 44 -0.67 0.28 -19.68
C TYR A 44 -1.74 -0.71 -19.21
N GLY A 45 -3.01 -0.31 -19.15
CA GLY A 45 -4.12 -1.16 -18.69
C GLY A 45 -3.83 -1.78 -17.33
N LEU A 46 -4.03 -3.09 -17.22
CA LEU A 46 -3.69 -3.88 -16.03
C LEU A 46 -2.28 -4.50 -16.09
N GLY A 47 -1.46 -4.10 -17.06
CA GLY A 47 -0.09 -4.57 -17.21
C GLY A 47 0.87 -3.96 -16.19
N VAL A 48 2.08 -4.51 -16.14
CA VAL A 48 3.19 -3.93 -15.38
C VAL A 48 3.80 -2.78 -16.18
N ALA A 49 3.88 -1.60 -15.59
CA ALA A 49 4.48 -0.43 -16.21
C ALA A 49 5.98 -0.32 -15.88
N PRO A 50 6.78 0.40 -16.69
CA PRO A 50 8.13 0.76 -16.34
C PRO A 50 8.20 1.43 -14.96
N LEU A 51 9.27 1.20 -14.20
CA LEU A 51 9.44 1.68 -12.82
C LEU A 51 9.11 3.17 -12.67
N MET A 52 9.65 4.01 -13.55
CA MET A 52 9.47 5.47 -13.52
C MET A 52 8.14 5.95 -14.11
N GLU A 53 7.40 5.10 -14.80
CA GLU A 53 6.11 5.42 -15.44
C GLU A 53 4.92 4.79 -14.70
N GLY A 54 5.07 4.57 -13.39
CA GLY A 54 4.02 4.02 -12.52
C GLY A 54 4.27 2.59 -12.02
N GLY A 55 5.35 1.94 -12.47
CA GLY A 55 5.77 0.65 -11.90
C GLY A 55 6.12 0.75 -10.41
N LEU A 56 6.70 1.88 -9.98
CA LEU A 56 6.91 2.17 -8.56
C LEU A 56 5.61 2.16 -7.76
N TRP A 57 4.58 2.83 -8.27
CA TRP A 57 3.26 2.86 -7.65
C TRP A 57 2.69 1.45 -7.48
N GLN A 58 2.85 0.58 -8.49
CA GLN A 58 2.38 -0.81 -8.42
C GLN A 58 3.07 -1.58 -7.29
N ILE A 59 4.40 -1.50 -7.18
CA ILE A 59 5.16 -2.20 -6.14
C ILE A 59 4.84 -1.63 -4.75
N ILE A 60 4.77 -0.30 -4.62
CA ILE A 60 4.41 0.37 -3.37
C ILE A 60 3.00 -0.05 -2.93
N THR A 61 2.05 -0.17 -3.85
CA THR A 61 0.68 -0.63 -3.57
C THR A 61 0.69 -2.05 -3.01
N VAL A 62 1.44 -2.98 -3.61
CA VAL A 62 1.59 -4.35 -3.10
C VAL A 62 2.22 -4.34 -1.69
N CYS A 63 3.24 -3.51 -1.47
CA CYS A 63 3.86 -3.35 -0.15
C CYS A 63 2.86 -2.81 0.88
N ALA A 64 2.06 -1.81 0.51
CA ALA A 64 1.05 -1.24 1.39
C ALA A 64 -0.01 -2.27 1.80
N ILE A 65 -0.56 -3.02 0.84
CA ILE A 65 -1.53 -4.10 1.12
C ILE A 65 -0.89 -5.16 2.04
N GLY A 66 0.34 -5.59 1.74
CA GLY A 66 1.09 -6.55 2.55
C GLY A 66 1.31 -6.06 3.99
N ALA A 67 1.66 -4.79 4.16
CA ALA A 67 1.84 -4.17 5.47
C ALA A 67 0.53 -4.06 6.25
N PHE A 68 -0.57 -3.61 5.62
CA PHE A 68 -1.87 -3.49 6.28
C PHE A 68 -2.45 -4.83 6.72
N VAL A 69 -2.40 -5.84 5.84
CA VAL A 69 -2.88 -7.19 6.17
C VAL A 69 -2.01 -7.82 7.25
N SER A 70 -0.68 -7.67 7.16
CA SER A 70 0.23 -8.14 8.22
C SER A 70 -0.08 -7.46 9.56
N TRP A 71 -0.38 -6.16 9.55
CA TRP A 71 -0.73 -5.45 10.78
C TRP A 71 -2.01 -5.99 11.42
N ALA A 72 -3.06 -6.21 10.60
CA ALA A 72 -4.32 -6.78 11.08
C ALA A 72 -4.12 -8.20 11.68
N LEU A 73 -3.31 -9.04 11.04
CA LEU A 73 -3.02 -10.38 11.53
C LEU A 73 -2.14 -10.37 12.79
N ARG A 74 -1.26 -9.37 12.94
CA ARG A 74 -0.52 -9.12 14.18
C ARG A 74 -1.47 -8.77 15.33
N GLU A 75 -2.50 -7.96 15.08
CA GLU A 75 -3.53 -7.67 16.09
C GLU A 75 -4.31 -8.92 16.49
N VAL A 76 -4.63 -9.81 15.55
CA VAL A 76 -5.26 -11.11 15.84
C VAL A 76 -4.39 -11.96 16.77
N GLU A 77 -3.07 -12.04 16.54
CA GLU A 77 -2.16 -12.76 17.44
C GLU A 77 -2.14 -12.15 18.85
N ILE A 78 -2.22 -10.81 18.97
CA ILE A 78 -2.29 -10.12 20.26
C ILE A 78 -3.60 -10.44 20.98
N CYS A 79 -4.74 -10.35 20.29
CA CYS A 79 -6.05 -10.72 20.84
C CYS A 79 -6.06 -12.15 21.37
N ARG A 80 -5.48 -13.10 20.62
CA ARG A 80 -5.35 -14.50 21.06
C ARG A 80 -4.52 -14.66 22.32
N LYS A 81 -3.41 -13.93 22.42
CA LYS A 81 -2.50 -14.01 23.59
C LYS A 81 -3.12 -13.41 24.85
N LEU A 82 -3.95 -12.39 24.70
CA LEU A 82 -4.62 -11.72 25.82
C LEU A 82 -6.00 -12.32 26.16
N GLY A 83 -6.47 -13.32 25.40
CA GLY A 83 -7.82 -13.88 25.58
C GLY A 83 -8.95 -12.89 25.25
N MET A 84 -8.67 -11.91 24.37
CA MET A 84 -9.61 -10.88 23.96
C MET A 84 -10.32 -11.23 22.65
N GLN A 85 -11.46 -10.58 22.41
CA GLN A 85 -12.22 -10.69 21.16
C GLN A 85 -11.57 -9.87 20.02
N TYR A 86 -11.95 -10.17 18.77
CA TYR A 86 -11.32 -9.64 17.54
C TYR A 86 -11.95 -8.36 16.97
N HIS A 87 -12.70 -7.60 17.77
CA HIS A 87 -13.40 -6.41 17.29
C HIS A 87 -12.47 -5.39 16.60
N VAL A 88 -11.29 -5.17 17.15
CA VAL A 88 -10.30 -4.20 16.62
C VAL A 88 -9.77 -4.62 15.24
N PRO A 89 -9.18 -5.82 15.04
CA PRO A 89 -8.71 -6.21 13.71
C PRO A 89 -9.84 -6.35 12.69
N ILE A 90 -11.05 -6.72 13.12
CA ILE A 90 -12.22 -6.76 12.23
C ILE A 90 -12.59 -5.35 11.78
N ALA A 91 -12.66 -4.37 12.69
CA ALA A 91 -12.94 -2.98 12.33
C ALA A 91 -11.84 -2.42 11.41
N PHE A 92 -10.57 -2.71 11.68
CA PHE A 92 -9.45 -2.30 10.83
C PHE A 92 -9.54 -2.89 9.42
N SER A 93 -10.06 -4.11 9.26
CA SER A 93 -10.21 -4.74 7.94
C SER A 93 -11.12 -3.95 6.98
N PHE A 94 -12.08 -3.18 7.49
CA PHE A 94 -12.91 -2.29 6.65
C PHE A 94 -12.10 -1.11 6.07
N ALA A 95 -11.12 -0.58 6.82
CA ALA A 95 -10.23 0.44 6.29
C ALA A 95 -9.32 -0.13 5.19
N ILE A 96 -8.81 -1.35 5.38
CA ILE A 96 -8.05 -2.07 4.36
C ILE A 96 -8.91 -2.29 3.12
N LEU A 97 -10.16 -2.72 3.28
CA LEU A 97 -11.09 -2.93 2.18
C LEU A 97 -11.36 -1.63 1.42
N ALA A 98 -11.57 -0.51 2.10
CA ALA A 98 -11.76 0.78 1.45
C ALA A 98 -10.55 1.16 0.58
N TYR A 99 -9.33 0.99 1.11
CA TYR A 99 -8.10 1.22 0.36
C TYR A 99 -7.99 0.29 -0.86
N VAL A 100 -8.14 -1.03 -0.66
CA VAL A 100 -8.09 -2.04 -1.74
C VAL A 100 -9.18 -1.78 -2.79
N THR A 101 -10.34 -1.28 -2.39
CA THR A 101 -11.41 -0.95 -3.32
C THR A 101 -10.99 0.15 -4.30
N LEU A 102 -10.30 1.19 -3.80
CA LEU A 102 -9.88 2.34 -4.60
C LEU A 102 -8.67 2.05 -5.49
N VAL A 103 -7.71 1.24 -5.02
CA VAL A 103 -6.44 1.00 -5.72
C VAL A 103 -6.40 -0.33 -6.47
N VAL A 104 -7.31 -1.27 -6.19
CA VAL A 104 -7.37 -2.58 -6.85
C VAL A 104 -8.73 -2.84 -7.49
N ILE A 105 -9.81 -2.91 -6.70
CA ILE A 105 -11.10 -3.39 -7.22
C ILE A 105 -11.63 -2.46 -8.31
N ARG A 106 -11.72 -1.15 -8.04
CA ARG A 106 -12.19 -0.17 -9.02
C ARG A 106 -11.28 -0.11 -10.27
N PRO A 107 -9.94 0.00 -10.15
CA PRO A 107 -9.04 -0.04 -11.30
C PRO A 107 -9.15 -1.30 -12.15
N VAL A 108 -9.30 -2.48 -11.53
CA VAL A 108 -9.53 -3.75 -12.23
C VAL A 108 -10.86 -3.73 -12.99
N LEU A 109 -11.94 -3.26 -12.35
CA LEU A 109 -13.25 -3.12 -13.01
C LEU A 109 -13.25 -2.11 -14.16
N MET A 110 -12.39 -1.09 -14.10
CA MET A 110 -12.21 -0.09 -15.14
C MET A 110 -11.13 -0.47 -16.19
N GLY A 111 -10.45 -1.59 -16.01
CA GLY A 111 -9.47 -2.13 -16.97
C GLY A 111 -8.08 -1.45 -16.95
N ALA A 112 -7.80 -0.56 -16.00
CA ALA A 112 -6.49 0.09 -15.91
C ALA A 112 -6.09 0.52 -14.50
N TRP A 113 -4.82 0.28 -14.13
CA TRP A 113 -4.24 0.71 -12.85
C TRP A 113 -4.21 2.23 -12.68
N GLY A 114 -4.18 2.99 -13.79
CA GLY A 114 -4.22 4.45 -13.81
C GLY A 114 -5.44 5.08 -13.16
N HIS A 115 -6.49 4.30 -12.86
CA HIS A 115 -7.65 4.76 -12.10
C HIS A 115 -7.44 4.75 -10.57
N GLY A 116 -6.30 4.25 -10.08
CA GLY A 116 -5.88 4.40 -8.69
C GLY A 116 -5.52 5.85 -8.36
N PHE A 117 -5.51 6.20 -7.08
CA PHE A 117 -5.09 7.54 -6.64
C PHE A 117 -3.55 7.61 -6.49
N PRO A 118 -2.93 8.78 -6.73
CA PRO A 118 -1.49 8.95 -6.54
C PRO A 118 -1.11 8.98 -5.06
N TYR A 119 0.11 8.52 -4.73
CA TYR A 119 0.65 8.63 -3.38
C TYR A 119 1.39 9.96 -3.25
N GLY A 120 0.67 11.00 -2.84
CA GLY A 120 1.18 12.33 -2.53
C GLY A 120 0.28 13.02 -1.51
N ILE A 121 0.80 14.03 -0.83
CA ILE A 121 0.02 14.75 0.19
C ILE A 121 -0.93 15.77 -0.45
N LEU A 122 -0.46 16.51 -1.47
CA LEU A 122 -1.23 17.48 -2.25
C LEU A 122 -1.18 17.15 -3.74
#